data_AF-A0A2S9GJA7-F1
#
_entry.id   AF-A0A2S9GJA7-F1
#
_cell.length_a   1.000
_cell.length_b   1.000
_cell.length_c   1.000
_cell.angle_alpha   90.00
_cell.angle_beta   90.00
_cell.angle_gamma   90.00
#
_symmetry.space_group_name_H-M   'P 1'
#
loop_
_entity.id
_entity.type
_entity.pdbx_description
1 polymer ?
#
loop_
_entity_poly.entity_id
_entity_poly.type
_entity_poly.pdbx_seq_one_letter_code
_entity_poly.pdbx_strand_id
1 'polypeptide(L)'
;NGVPVNVEAVGLVRIGSSEEAVQTAVQRFLTSDLNELQRQINGILAGSLRGITATMTVEDLNSNRDTLARSVVEEAGGDLARIGM
;
A
#
# COMPACT_ATOMS: atom_id res chain seq x y z
N ASN A 1 -0.61 24.28 12.29
CA ASN A 1 -2.07 24.10 12.25
C ASN A 1 -2.37 22.82 11.49
N GLY A 2 -2.53 21.70 12.20
CA GLY A 2 -2.89 20.43 11.56
C GLY A 2 -4.39 20.39 11.35
N VAL A 3 -4.84 20.26 10.12
CA VAL A 3 -6.25 20.00 9.80
C VAL A 3 -6.42 18.48 9.80
N PRO A 4 -7.34 17.92 10.61
CA PRO A 4 -7.62 16.49 10.55
C PRO A 4 -8.24 16.17 9.19
N VAL A 5 -7.60 15.26 8.44
CA VAL A 5 -8.08 14.77 7.16
C VAL A 5 -8.33 13.27 7.24
N ASN A 6 -9.45 12.82 6.69
CA ASN A 6 -9.73 11.40 6.51
C ASN A 6 -9.48 11.05 5.04
N VAL A 7 -8.61 10.08 4.79
CA VAL A 7 -8.25 9.64 3.44
C VAL A 7 -8.58 8.16 3.32
N GLU A 8 -9.46 7.86 2.37
CA GLU A 8 -9.84 6.49 2.03
C GLU A 8 -9.29 6.14 0.66
N ALA A 9 -8.76 4.93 0.52
CA ALA A 9 -8.22 4.42 -0.73
C ALA A 9 -8.71 3.00 -0.95
N VAL A 10 -8.99 2.67 -2.21
CA VAL A 10 -9.35 1.33 -2.66
C VAL A 10 -8.40 0.92 -3.77
N GLY A 11 -7.94 -0.33 -3.73
CA GLY A 11 -6.96 -0.83 -4.67
C GLY A 11 -7.06 -2.34 -4.83
N LEU A 12 -6.57 -2.81 -5.96
CA LEU A 12 -6.43 -4.24 -6.25
C LEU A 12 -4.98 -4.65 -6.01
N VAL A 13 -4.81 -5.78 -5.35
CA VAL A 13 -3.52 -6.38 -5.06
C VAL A 13 -3.53 -7.82 -5.55
N ARG A 14 -2.39 -8.28 -6.10
CA ARG A 14 -2.21 -9.65 -6.59
C ARG A 14 -0.83 -10.14 -6.17
N ILE A 15 -0.64 -11.45 -6.21
CA ILE A 15 0.69 -12.05 -6.08
C ILE A 15 1.46 -11.80 -7.40
N GLY A 16 2.75 -11.53 -7.26
CA GLY A 16 3.64 -11.31 -8.39
C GLY A 16 3.75 -12.58 -9.24
N SER A 17 3.90 -12.42 -10.55
CA SER A 17 3.95 -13.56 -11.47
C SER A 17 5.36 -14.09 -11.73
N SER A 18 6.40 -13.49 -11.14
CA SER A 18 7.75 -14.01 -11.24
C SER A 18 7.95 -15.20 -10.31
N GLU A 19 8.88 -16.08 -10.64
CA GLU A 19 9.16 -17.27 -9.83
C GLU A 19 9.61 -16.88 -8.42
N GLU A 20 10.41 -15.82 -8.26
CA GLU A 20 10.84 -15.33 -6.96
C GLU A 20 9.67 -14.79 -6.12
N ALA A 21 8.75 -14.05 -6.75
CA ALA A 21 7.58 -13.50 -6.08
C ALA A 21 6.64 -14.61 -5.60
N VAL A 22 6.37 -15.59 -6.46
CA VAL A 22 5.54 -16.76 -6.14
C VAL A 22 6.17 -17.57 -5.01
N GLN A 23 7.47 -17.88 -5.07
CA GLN A 23 8.14 -18.62 -3.99
C GLN A 23 8.10 -17.86 -2.66
N THR A 24 8.34 -16.55 -2.69
CA THR A 24 8.27 -15.69 -1.49
C THR A 24 6.87 -15.70 -0.89
N ALA A 25 5.84 -15.54 -1.73
CA ALA A 25 4.44 -15.57 -1.29
C ALA A 25 4.04 -16.94 -0.74
N VAL A 26 4.47 -18.04 -1.36
CA VAL A 26 4.22 -19.40 -0.86
C VAL A 26 4.91 -19.59 0.50
N GLN A 27 6.19 -19.27 0.64
CA GLN A 27 6.90 -19.44 1.91
C GLN A 27 6.27 -18.62 3.05
N ARG A 28 5.77 -17.43 2.75
CA ARG A 28 5.17 -16.53 3.75
C ARG A 28 3.70 -16.84 4.06
N PHE A 29 2.94 -17.31 3.08
CA PHE A 29 1.48 -17.37 3.18
C PHE A 29 0.87 -18.77 3.02
N LEU A 30 1.64 -19.79 2.62
CA LEU A 30 1.12 -21.16 2.44
C LEU A 30 0.46 -21.71 3.73
N THR A 31 0.97 -21.32 4.90
CA THR A 31 0.47 -21.75 6.20
C THR A 31 -0.23 -20.63 6.98
N SER A 32 -0.27 -19.43 6.41
CA SER A 32 -0.75 -18.23 7.12
C SER A 32 -2.22 -17.98 6.79
N ASP A 33 -2.95 -17.37 7.71
CA ASP A 33 -4.34 -16.97 7.46
C ASP A 33 -4.40 -15.85 6.40
N LEU A 34 -5.30 -15.98 5.43
CA LEU A 34 -5.59 -14.94 4.44
C LEU A 34 -5.96 -13.61 5.10
N ASN A 35 -6.60 -13.63 6.28
CA ASN A 35 -6.89 -12.42 7.04
C ASN A 35 -5.60 -11.72 7.51
N GLU A 36 -4.56 -12.47 7.82
CA GLU A 36 -3.26 -11.92 8.21
C GLU A 36 -2.56 -11.26 7.02
N LEU A 37 -2.60 -11.91 5.85
CA LEU A 37 -2.13 -11.34 4.59
C LEU A 37 -2.83 -10.00 4.31
N GLN A 38 -4.16 -9.97 4.39
CA GLN A 38 -4.92 -8.73 4.19
C GLN A 38 -4.55 -7.65 5.20
N ARG A 39 -4.35 -7.99 6.48
CA ARG A 39 -3.90 -7.02 7.49
C ARG A 39 -2.53 -6.45 7.18
N GLN A 40 -1.57 -7.28 6.75
CA GLN A 40 -0.23 -6.82 6.38
C GLN A 40 -0.27 -5.87 5.18
N ILE A 41 -1.00 -6.25 4.12
CA ILE A 41 -1.16 -5.42 2.91
C ILE A 41 -1.80 -4.07 3.27
N ASN A 42 -2.89 -4.08 4.03
CA ASN A 42 -3.56 -2.86 4.47
C ASN A 42 -2.64 -2.00 5.35
N GLY A 43 -1.81 -2.62 6.20
CA GLY A 43 -0.82 -1.93 7.01
C GLY A 43 0.23 -1.19 6.17
N ILE A 44 0.75 -1.85 5.14
CA ILE A 44 1.71 -1.25 4.19
C ILE A 44 1.07 -0.07 3.47
N LEU A 45 -0.10 -0.29 2.84
CA LEU A 45 -0.81 0.75 2.09
C LEU A 45 -1.20 1.94 2.97
N ALA A 46 -1.70 1.70 4.18
CA ALA A 46 -2.04 2.77 5.13
C ALA A 46 -0.78 3.51 5.63
N GLY A 47 0.34 2.81 5.76
CA GLY A 47 1.64 3.39 6.08
C GLY A 47 2.09 4.39 5.00
N SER A 48 2.15 3.94 3.74
CA SER A 48 2.52 4.78 2.60
C SER A 48 1.54 5.94 2.41
N LEU A 49 0.22 5.70 2.50
CA LEU A 49 -0.79 6.77 2.48
C LEU A 49 -0.53 7.84 3.54
N ARG A 50 -0.22 7.43 4.78
CA ARG A 50 0.10 8.36 5.85
C ARG A 50 1.40 9.13 5.58
N GLY A 51 2.41 8.45 5.02
CA GLY A 51 3.68 9.06 4.61
C GLY A 51 3.49 10.17 3.59
N ILE A 52 2.83 9.87 2.46
CA ILE A 52 2.58 10.85 1.40
C ILE A 52 1.69 11.97 1.90
N THR A 53 0.58 11.67 2.58
CA THR A 53 -0.34 12.70 3.08
C THR A 53 0.29 13.65 4.10
N ALA A 54 1.32 13.20 4.84
CA ALA A 54 2.07 14.06 5.76
C ALA A 54 2.97 15.10 5.03
N THR A 55 3.29 14.88 3.76
CA THR A 55 4.13 15.77 2.95
C THR A 55 3.34 16.73 2.05
N MET A 56 2.02 16.51 1.91
CA MET A 56 1.13 17.32 1.06
C MET A 56 0.28 18.29 1.89
N THR A 57 -0.14 19.40 1.28
CA THR A 57 -1.12 20.30 1.88
C THR A 57 -2.55 19.76 1.72
N VAL A 58 -3.52 20.28 2.48
CA VAL A 58 -4.94 19.87 2.37
C VAL A 58 -5.50 20.21 0.99
N GLU A 59 -5.10 21.36 0.47
CA GLU A 59 -5.45 21.84 -0.86
C GLU A 59 -4.92 20.92 -1.95
N ASP A 60 -3.66 20.48 -1.83
CA ASP A 60 -3.04 19.52 -2.75
C ASP A 60 -3.69 18.14 -2.66
N LEU A 61 -4.00 17.66 -1.45
CA LEU A 61 -4.72 16.39 -1.26
C LEU A 61 -6.09 16.41 -1.93
N ASN A 62 -6.79 17.54 -1.87
CA ASN A 62 -8.10 17.66 -2.50
C ASN A 62 -8.01 17.80 -4.02
N SER A 63 -7.01 18.54 -4.52
CA SER A 63 -6.90 18.90 -5.94
C SER A 63 -6.12 17.88 -6.77
N ASN A 64 -5.16 17.17 -6.18
CA ASN A 64 -4.20 16.30 -6.86
C ASN A 64 -4.36 14.83 -6.44
N ARG A 65 -5.60 14.33 -6.42
CA ARG A 65 -5.94 12.95 -6.00
C ARG A 65 -5.22 11.88 -6.84
N ASP A 66 -5.05 12.11 -8.13
CA ASP A 66 -4.35 11.19 -9.03
C ASP A 66 -2.86 11.10 -8.70
N THR A 67 -2.24 12.25 -8.41
CA THR A 67 -0.82 12.31 -8.01
C THR A 67 -0.62 11.59 -6.68
N LEU A 68 -1.50 11.85 -5.70
CA LEU A 68 -1.50 11.13 -4.43
C LEU A 68 -1.58 9.61 -4.65
N ALA A 69 -2.53 9.15 -5.46
CA ALA A 69 -2.70 7.73 -5.74
C ALA A 69 -1.44 7.11 -6.38
N ARG A 70 -0.81 7.80 -7.33
CA ARG A 70 0.43 7.32 -7.98
C ARG A 70 1.58 7.24 -6.99
N SER A 71 1.82 8.30 -6.22
CA SER A 71 2.92 8.34 -5.24
C SER A 71 2.76 7.26 -4.17
N VAL A 72 1.53 7.01 -3.73
CA VAL A 72 1.23 5.93 -2.78
C VAL A 72 1.52 4.56 -3.37
N VAL A 73 1.13 4.31 -4.61
CA VAL A 73 1.39 3.03 -5.28
C VAL A 73 2.89 2.83 -5.52
N GLU A 74 3.63 3.88 -5.88
CA GLU A 74 5.08 3.82 -6.05
C GLU A 74 5.80 3.52 -4.73
N GLU A 75 5.43 4.20 -3.64
CA GLU A 75 6.02 3.98 -2.32
C GLU A 75 5.64 2.60 -1.76
N ALA A 76 4.36 2.23 -1.82
CA ALA A 76 3.89 0.94 -1.33
C ALA A 76 4.37 -0.23 -2.20
N GLY A 77 4.59 -0.02 -3.50
CA GLY A 77 5.00 -1.06 -4.44
C GLY A 77 6.32 -1.72 -4.04
N GLY A 78 7.30 -0.93 -3.57
CA GLY A 78 8.56 -1.45 -3.06
C GLY A 78 8.40 -2.33 -1.81
N ASP A 79 7.43 -2.01 -0.96
CA ASP A 79 7.15 -2.74 0.28
C ASP A 79 6.33 -4.01 0.02
N LEU A 80 5.36 -3.92 -0.89
CA LEU A 80 4.54 -5.04 -1.35
C LEU A 80 5.38 -6.08 -2.12
N ALA A 81 6.34 -5.64 -2.95
CA ALA A 81 7.24 -6.55 -3.65
C ALA A 81 8.07 -7.42 -2.67
N ARG A 82 8.46 -6.88 -1.51
CA ARG A 82 9.22 -7.64 -0.48
C ARG A 82 8.44 -8.77 0.16
N ILE A 83 7.11 -8.77 0.05
CA ILE A 83 6.25 -9.84 0.54
C ILE A 83 5.74 -10.76 -0.60
N GLY A 84 6.18 -10.55 -1.84
CA GLY A 84 5.85 -11.41 -2.98
C GLY A 84 4.61 -10.99 -3.78
N MET A 85 4.16 -9.74 -3.62
CA MET A 85 3.05 -9.15 -4.37
C MET A 85 3.52 -8.58 -5.71
#